data_AF-A0A0F9H3I5-F1
#
_entry.id   AF-A0A0F9H3I5-F1
#
_cell.length_a   1.000
_cell.length_b   1.000
_cell.length_c   1.000
_cell.angle_alpha   90.00
_cell.angle_beta   90.00
_cell.angle_gamma   90.00
#
_symmetry.space_group_name_H-M   'P 1'
#
loop_
_entity.id
_entity.type
_entity.pdbx_description
1 polymer ?
#
loop_
_entity_poly.entity_id
_entity_poly.type
_entity_poly.pdbx_seq_one_letter_code
_entity_poly.pdbx_strand_id
1 'polypeptide(L)' 'MEPLEAIGIKTWSQALFAWILTDDRISCVFPATINIDHLIENIGASGLPKLDDALKKHVESEAARCLV' A
#
# COMPACT_ATOMS: atom_id res chain seq x y z
N MET A 1 -5.48 -6.04 8.23
CA MET A 1 -4.61 -6.75 7.26
C MET A 1 -5.46 -7.59 6.33
N GLU A 2 -6.37 -8.43 6.84
CA GLU A 2 -7.53 -8.85 6.03
C GLU A 2 -8.38 -7.63 5.62
N PRO A 3 -8.84 -7.50 4.36
CA PRO A 3 -8.78 -8.47 3.24
C PRO A 3 -7.55 -8.36 2.32
N LEU A 4 -6.59 -7.49 2.64
CA LEU A 4 -5.45 -7.16 1.77
C LEU A 4 -4.45 -8.33 1.64
N GLU A 5 -4.34 -9.19 2.65
CA GLU A 5 -3.48 -10.37 2.62
C GLU A 5 -3.82 -11.33 1.46
N ALA A 6 -5.10 -11.43 1.10
CA ALA A 6 -5.58 -12.26 0.00
C ALA A 6 -5.03 -11.86 -1.38
N ILE A 7 -4.59 -10.60 -1.54
CA ILE A 7 -3.97 -10.10 -2.78
C ILE A 7 -2.46 -9.97 -2.66
N GLY A 8 -1.86 -10.54 -1.63
CA GLY A 8 -0.40 -10.60 -1.45
C GLY A 8 0.22 -9.39 -0.75
N ILE A 9 -0.59 -8.47 -0.22
CA ILE A 9 -0.10 -7.41 0.67
C ILE A 9 0.27 -8.02 2.02
N LYS A 10 1.52 -7.81 2.45
CA LYS A 10 2.05 -8.37 3.70
C LYS A 10 2.24 -7.33 4.80
N THR A 11 2.42 -6.06 4.42
CA THR A 11 2.64 -4.98 5.40
C THR A 11 1.81 -3.74 5.10
N TRP A 12 1.64 -2.88 6.12
CA TRP A 12 0.89 -1.63 5.96
C TRP A 12 1.55 -0.69 4.96
N SER A 13 2.88 -0.63 4.95
CA SER A 13 3.65 0.16 3.99
C SER A 13 3.29 -0.24 2.56
N GLN A 14 3.22 -1.55 2.29
CA GLN A 14 2.84 -2.06 0.97
C GLN A 14 1.41 -1.69 0.59
N ALA A 15 0.47 -1.75 1.52
CA ALA A 15 -0.92 -1.36 1.25
C ALA A 15 -1.07 0.14 0.96
N LEU A 16 -0.32 1.01 1.66
CA LEU A 16 -0.29 2.43 1.36
C LEU A 16 0.30 2.70 -0.03
N PHE A 17 1.42 2.04 -0.38
CA PHE A 17 1.99 2.16 -1.72
C PHE A 17 1.05 1.64 -2.81
N ALA A 18 0.40 0.48 -2.61
CA ALA A 18 -0.58 -0.06 -3.53
C ALA A 18 -1.79 0.88 -3.71
N TRP A 19 -2.24 1.52 -2.62
CA TRP A 19 -3.31 2.53 -2.68
C TRP A 19 -2.90 3.74 -3.51
N ILE A 20 -1.69 4.29 -3.31
CA ILE A 20 -1.18 5.42 -4.10
C ILE A 20 -1.02 5.02 -5.58
N LEU A 21 -0.41 3.87 -5.85
CA LEU A 21 -0.12 3.37 -7.21
C LEU A 21 -1.39 2.98 -8.00
N THR A 22 -2.52 2.84 -7.32
CA THR A 22 -3.81 2.60 -7.98
C THR A 22 -4.35 3.85 -8.68
N ASP A 23 -3.93 5.05 -8.24
CA ASP A 23 -4.34 6.33 -8.85
C ASP A 23 -3.55 6.59 -10.13
N ASP A 24 -4.24 6.59 -11.28
CA ASP A 24 -3.64 6.80 -12.60
C ASP A 24 -3.01 8.18 -12.80
N ARG A 25 -3.25 9.14 -11.91
CA ARG A 25 -2.60 10.45 -11.93
C ARG A 25 -1.16 10.40 -11.39
N ILE A 26 -0.80 9.33 -10.68
CA ILE A 26 0.52 9.17 -10.07
C ILE A 26 1.44 8.38 -11.01
N SER A 27 2.53 9.02 -11.44
CA SER A 27 3.50 8.38 -12.33
C SER A 27 4.51 7.49 -11.59
N CYS A 28 4.87 7.85 -10.35
CA CYS A 28 5.85 7.12 -9.56
C CYS A 28 5.69 7.41 -8.07
N VAL A 29 6.19 6.50 -7.23
CA VAL A 29 6.23 6.66 -5.77
C VAL A 29 7.61 6.29 -5.26
N PHE A 30 8.16 7.11 -4.35
CA PHE A 30 9.47 6.89 -3.77
C PHE A 30 9.33 6.52 -2.29
N PRO A 31 9.77 5.31 -1.88
CA PRO A 31 9.90 4.99 -0.46
C PRO A 31 11.06 5.78 0.15
N ALA A 32 10.79 6.54 1.22
CA ALA A 32 11.81 7.26 1.96
C ALA A 32 12.20 6.45 3.21
N THR A 33 13.34 5.75 3.14
CA THR A 33 13.87 4.96 4.26
C THR A 33 15.40 4.88 4.18
N ILE A 34 16.07 4.82 5.34
CA ILE A 34 17.51 4.53 5.45
C ILE A 34 17.80 3.04 5.65
N ASN A 35 16.77 2.24 5.98
CA ASN A 35 16.89 0.80 6.16
C ASN A 35 16.63 0.09 4.83
N ILE A 36 17.60 -0.69 4.37
CA ILE A 36 17.52 -1.46 3.13
C ILE A 36 16.45 -2.56 3.19
N ASP A 37 16.24 -3.17 4.35
CA ASP A 37 15.23 -4.23 4.50
C ASP A 37 13.82 -3.65 4.33
N HIS A 38 13.59 -2.45 4.87
CA HIS A 38 12.34 -1.71 4.65
C HIS A 38 12.19 -1.32 3.17
N LEU A 39 13.28 -0.96 2.48
CA LEU A 39 13.21 -0.66 1.04
C LEU A 39 12.74 -1.89 0.26
N ILE A 40 13.34 -3.05 0.52
CA ILE A 40 12.98 -4.32 -0.13
C ILE A 40 11.52 -4.67 0.14
N GLU A 41 11.07 -4.54 1.39
CA GLU A 41 9.68 -4.76 1.75
C GLU A 41 8.73 -3.81 1.01
N ASN A 42 9.04 -2.50 1.00
CA ASN A 42 8.22 -1.48 0.37
C ASN A 42 8.10 -1.67 -1.15
N ILE A 43 9.20 -2.02 -1.83
CA ILE A 43 9.21 -2.28 -3.28
C ILE A 43 8.30 -3.45 -3.65
N GLY A 44 8.03 -4.37 -2.72
CA GLY A 44 7.07 -5.46 -2.90
C GLY A 44 5.67 -4.99 -3.35
N ALA A 45 5.30 -3.74 -3.08
CA ALA A 45 4.04 -3.16 -3.56
C ALA A 45 3.96 -2.99 -5.08
N SER A 46 5.11 -2.82 -5.76
CA SER A 46 5.15 -2.55 -7.21
C SER A 46 4.63 -3.70 -8.08
N GLY A 47 4.64 -4.93 -7.57
CA GLY A 47 4.16 -6.14 -8.27
C GLY A 47 2.73 -6.54 -7.95
N LEU A 48 2.03 -5.78 -7.10
CA LEU A 48 0.68 -6.10 -6.66
C LEU A 48 -0.38 -5.63 -7.66
N PRO A 49 -1.55 -6.29 -7.70
CA PRO A 49 -2.68 -5.79 -8.48
C PRO A 49 -3.14 -4.42 -7.96
N LYS A 50 -3.72 -3.62 -8.85
CA LYS A 50 -4.44 -2.40 -8.45
C LYS A 50 -5.57 -2.76 -7.50
N LEU A 51 -5.77 -1.91 -6.50
CA LEU A 51 -6.87 -2.07 -5.55
C LEU A 51 -8.19 -1.71 -6.23
N ASP A 52 -9.23 -2.50 -5.99
CA ASP A 52 -10.59 -2.09 -6.33
C ASP A 52 -11.11 -1.04 -5.32
N ASP A 53 -12.28 -0.47 -5.58
CA ASP A 53 -12.86 0.57 -4.74
C ASP A 53 -13.13 0.10 -3.30
N ALA A 54 -13.45 -1.18 -3.10
CA ALA A 54 -13.70 -1.73 -1.77
C ALA A 54 -12.41 -1.82 -0.96
N LEU A 55 -11.33 -2.31 -1.57
CA LEU A 55 -10.00 -2.38 -0.97
C LEU A 55 -9.43 -0.99 -0.73
N LYS A 56 -9.60 -0.05 -1.65
CA LYS A 56 -9.18 1.35 -1.44
C LYS A 56 -9.86 1.97 -0.22
N LYS A 57 -11.18 1.81 -0.12
CA LYS A 57 -11.96 2.32 1.01
C LYS A 57 -11.56 1.65 2.33
N HIS A 58 -11.20 0.36 2.30
CA HIS A 58 -10.68 -0.34 3.47
C HIS A 58 -9.36 0.30 3.96
N VAL A 59 -8.41 0.55 3.05
CA VAL A 59 -7.14 1.23 3.39
C VAL A 59 -7.40 2.63 3.95
N GLU A 60 -8.28 3.41 3.34
CA GLU A 60 -8.66 4.75 3.82
C GLU A 60 -9.28 4.73 5.22
N SER A 61 -10.17 3.77 5.49
CA SER A 61 -10.79 3.60 6.81
C SER A 61 -9.77 3.26 7.89
N GLU A 62 -8.84 2.35 7.59
CA GLU A 62 -7.78 1.99 8.54
C GLU A 62 -6.79 3.14 8.77
N ALA A 63 -6.45 3.89 7.71
CA ALA A 63 -5.61 5.09 7.84
C ALA A 63 -6.31 6.15 8.71
N ALA A 64 -7.61 6.38 8.49
CA ALA A 64 -8.40 7.30 9.30
C ALA A 64 -8.47 6.89 10.78
N ARG A 65 -8.57 5.59 11.06
CA ARG A 65 -8.55 5.05 12.44
C ARG A 65 -7.27 5.41 13.21
N CYS A 66 -6.15 5.60 12.53
CA CYS A 66 -4.87 5.94 13.15
C CYS A 66 -4.70 7.45 13.41
N LEU A 67 -5.63 8.29 12.95
CA LEU A 67 -5.60 9.76 13.13
C LEU A 67 -6.47 10.25 14.30
N VAL A 68 -7.18 9.34 14.97
CA VAL A 68 -8.06 9.58 16.12
C VAL A 68 -7.47 8.91 17.36
#